data_AF-A0A2P2JZ18-F1
#
_entry.id   AF-A0A2P2JZ18-F1
#
_cell.length_a   1.000
_cell.length_b   1.000
_cell.length_c   1.000
_cell.angle_alpha   90.00
_cell.angle_beta   90.00
_cell.angle_gamma   90.00
#
_symmetry.space_group_name_H-M   'P 1'
#
loop_
_entity.id
_entity.type
_entity.pdbx_description
1 polymer ?
#
loop_
_entity_poly.entity_id
_entity_poly.type
_entity_poly.pdbx_seq_one_letter_code
_entity_poly.pdbx_strand_id
1 'polypeptide(L)'
;MIIPEGEEWKKHRWKLSLELEEHLFHAVIHCNGFGHLLCINKIEENSKHPHGEELMNLWDNLCTILQTREISVLDLSKKGSMDLRLLFGVACRRPWFGYWGYKFCRGSFGVTEQHYERAIDILSSIDLDKIVHDFSKTKNGKLIEEIIQTYRDATESQLVTIGDLLQFMLTFKSKSPVKRKKVVALVATSSKISSKTIPQDKIHVPSDTSHKGKTSKRDSLASFVAKMDGRWPSRRLEYAVNVIADTLEANGAEMCRQELRDAVREHIGDTGLIDYVLKSINKVTVGNRTIHRAINPTTRLLEFSLKPVANGKNSGIKMEEQTDVQFPEPALHVNEDLLFLYNNVILGYPNDHLVSIATSAILNSKHFVKKWQVKGNAEDTLLRLVCQVRPTYDELVEKLTRPLPPGELVVLPQSVGASELKAKLQCALRDTYCIMDKFTVSDIKIAKLKGREGQDLLSYAAEQGLLAWVTGYGLDLSTSLRYEGGIDDWKVDCLCGARDDDGESMVLCHVCHVRQHTECNNIIEKDEAPPSAFACDRCSRGKKH
;
A
#
# COMPACT_ATOMS: atom_id res chain seq x y z
N MET A 1 12.42 2.70 -24.00
CA MET A 1 12.17 4.00 -23.35
C MET A 1 11.02 4.65 -24.09
N ILE A 2 9.83 4.71 -23.49
CA ILE A 2 8.66 5.33 -24.12
C ILE A 2 8.66 6.78 -23.64
N ILE A 3 9.00 7.72 -24.53
CA ILE A 3 8.86 9.15 -24.26
C ILE A 3 7.53 9.58 -24.88
N PRO A 4 6.49 9.89 -24.07
CA PRO A 4 5.21 10.33 -24.62
C PRO A 4 5.39 11.66 -25.37
N GLU A 5 4.63 11.84 -26.46
CA GLU A 5 4.57 13.10 -27.20
C GLU A 5 4.11 14.24 -26.28
N GLY A 6 4.61 15.46 -26.49
CA GLY A 6 4.40 16.62 -25.60
C GLY A 6 2.93 16.92 -25.27
N GLU A 7 2.00 16.61 -26.17
CA GLU A 7 0.56 16.82 -25.96
C GLU A 7 -0.10 15.72 -25.09
N GLU A 8 0.55 14.57 -24.92
CA GLU A 8 0.10 13.47 -24.08
C GLU A 8 0.59 13.61 -22.63
N TRP A 9 1.53 14.53 -22.33
CA TRP A 9 2.12 14.69 -20.99
C TRP A 9 1.08 14.98 -19.90
N LYS A 10 0.00 15.68 -20.25
CA LYS A 10 -1.12 15.99 -19.35
C LYS A 10 -2.19 14.91 -19.32
N LYS A 11 -2.21 14.00 -20.28
CA LYS A 11 -3.21 12.95 -20.34
C LYS A 11 -2.77 11.83 -19.41
N HIS A 12 -3.55 11.51 -18.39
CA HIS A 12 -3.35 10.33 -17.54
C HIS A 12 -3.47 8.98 -18.29
N ARG A 13 -3.35 8.98 -19.63
CA ARG A 13 -3.39 7.80 -20.52
C ARG A 13 -2.29 6.79 -20.21
N TRP A 14 -1.22 7.18 -19.51
CA TRP A 14 -0.19 6.25 -19.06
C TRP A 14 -0.71 5.22 -18.04
N LYS A 15 -1.73 5.54 -17.22
CA LYS A 15 -2.30 4.58 -16.24
C LYS A 15 -2.88 3.34 -16.93
N LEU A 16 -3.52 3.51 -18.09
CA LEU A 16 -4.06 2.42 -18.92
C LEU A 16 -2.96 1.56 -19.57
N SER A 17 -1.77 2.13 -19.81
CA SER A 17 -0.63 1.41 -20.40
C SER A 17 0.19 0.62 -19.37
N LEU A 18 0.09 0.95 -18.07
CA LEU A 18 0.80 0.24 -17.00
C LEU A 18 0.30 -1.19 -16.81
N GLU A 19 -0.93 -1.47 -17.24
CA GLU A 19 -1.63 -2.75 -17.08
C GLU A 19 -1.44 -3.70 -18.27
N LEU A 20 -0.70 -3.29 -19.31
CA LEU A 20 -0.43 -4.16 -20.46
C LEU A 20 0.48 -5.33 -20.04
N GLU A 21 -0.08 -6.54 -20.11
CA GLU A 21 0.59 -7.79 -19.70
C GLU A 21 1.85 -8.11 -20.53
N GLU A 22 2.08 -7.44 -21.66
CA GLU A 22 3.26 -7.65 -22.51
C GLU A 22 4.52 -6.98 -21.94
N HIS A 23 4.38 -5.97 -21.09
CA HIS A 23 5.51 -5.26 -20.48
C HIS A 23 5.88 -5.86 -19.12
N LEU A 24 7.17 -5.99 -18.84
CA LEU A 24 7.68 -6.59 -17.60
C LEU A 24 7.72 -5.60 -16.43
N PHE A 25 8.04 -4.33 -16.68
CA PHE A 25 7.98 -3.26 -15.68
C PHE A 25 7.93 -1.89 -16.38
N HIS A 26 7.49 -0.87 -15.64
CA HIS A 26 7.49 0.52 -16.09
C HIS A 26 8.18 1.42 -15.07
N ALA A 27 9.03 2.31 -15.56
CA ALA A 27 9.70 3.31 -14.74
C ALA A 27 10.03 4.56 -15.56
N VAL A 28 10.23 5.68 -14.86
CA VAL A 28 10.61 6.97 -15.42
C VAL A 28 11.82 7.50 -14.64
N ILE A 29 12.82 8.00 -15.37
CA ILE A 29 13.98 8.69 -14.81
C ILE A 29 14.04 10.07 -15.46
N HIS A 30 14.05 11.10 -14.63
CA HIS A 30 14.21 12.49 -15.02
C HIS A 30 15.69 12.80 -15.30
N CYS A 31 15.94 13.82 -16.14
CA CYS A 31 17.29 14.23 -16.52
C CYS A 31 18.17 14.63 -15.32
N ASN A 32 17.57 15.13 -14.23
CA ASN A 32 18.26 15.49 -12.99
C ASN A 32 18.61 14.29 -12.09
N GLY A 33 18.34 13.06 -12.55
CA GLY A 33 18.65 11.80 -11.88
C GLY A 33 17.60 11.32 -10.87
N PHE A 34 16.50 12.04 -10.67
CA PHE A 34 15.36 11.56 -9.87
C PHE A 34 14.46 10.66 -10.71
N GLY A 35 13.64 9.81 -10.08
CA GLY A 35 12.73 8.98 -10.85
C GLY A 35 11.71 8.19 -10.02
N HIS A 36 10.92 7.43 -10.76
CA HIS A 36 9.79 6.66 -10.25
C HIS A 36 9.78 5.28 -10.89
N LEU A 37 9.83 4.23 -10.06
CA LEU A 37 9.44 2.88 -10.46
C LEU A 37 7.91 2.80 -10.35
N LEU A 38 7.23 2.67 -11.49
CA LEU A 38 5.77 2.78 -11.57
C LEU A 38 5.08 1.44 -11.33
N CYS A 39 5.57 0.37 -11.96
CA CYS A 39 5.09 -0.99 -11.70
C CYS A 39 6.12 -2.04 -12.09
N ILE A 40 6.03 -3.20 -11.45
CA ILE A 40 6.65 -4.45 -11.91
C ILE A 40 5.51 -5.43 -12.14
N ASN A 41 5.39 -5.87 -13.38
CA ASN A 41 4.37 -6.80 -13.79
C ASN A 41 4.88 -8.23 -13.58
N LYS A 42 3.96 -9.18 -13.37
CA LYS A 42 4.24 -10.63 -13.28
C LYS A 42 5.23 -11.01 -12.16
N ILE A 43 4.97 -10.57 -10.94
CA ILE A 43 5.62 -11.13 -9.73
C ILE A 43 5.15 -12.58 -9.46
N GLU A 44 4.20 -13.09 -10.25
CA GLU A 44 3.62 -14.43 -10.10
C GLU A 44 4.47 -15.53 -10.76
N GLU A 45 4.61 -16.64 -10.03
CA GLU A 45 5.58 -17.72 -10.28
C GLU A 45 5.30 -18.63 -11.49
N ASN A 46 4.17 -18.46 -12.19
CA ASN A 46 3.72 -19.39 -13.22
C ASN A 46 4.02 -18.98 -14.67
N SER A 47 4.91 -18.01 -14.91
CA SER A 47 5.23 -17.58 -16.27
C SER A 47 6.67 -17.93 -16.68
N LYS A 48 6.87 -18.24 -17.98
CA LYS A 48 8.17 -18.57 -18.61
C LYS A 48 9.17 -17.39 -18.66
N HIS A 49 9.00 -16.37 -17.83
CA HIS A 49 9.62 -15.05 -17.91
C HIS A 49 10.41 -14.73 -16.63
N PRO A 50 11.37 -13.77 -16.66
CA PRO A 50 12.28 -13.50 -15.54
C PRO A 50 11.57 -13.25 -14.21
N HIS A 51 12.14 -13.80 -13.14
CA HIS A 51 11.62 -13.67 -11.78
C HIS A 51 11.60 -12.20 -11.33
N GLY A 52 10.65 -11.79 -10.48
CA GLY A 52 10.58 -10.42 -9.97
C GLY A 52 11.88 -9.91 -9.33
N GLU A 53 12.68 -10.83 -8.76
CA GLU A 53 14.03 -10.52 -8.25
C GLU A 53 15.02 -10.16 -9.37
N GLU A 54 14.99 -10.88 -10.50
CA GLU A 54 15.84 -10.60 -11.66
C GLU A 54 15.48 -9.25 -12.30
N LEU A 55 14.18 -8.93 -12.39
CA LEU A 55 13.73 -7.62 -12.88
C LEU A 55 14.18 -6.48 -11.97
N MET A 56 14.09 -6.67 -10.67
CA MET A 56 14.60 -5.68 -9.71
C MET A 56 16.13 -5.57 -9.77
N ASN A 57 16.87 -6.66 -9.94
CA ASN A 57 18.32 -6.62 -10.14
C ASN A 57 18.70 -5.86 -11.42
N LEU A 58 17.98 -6.10 -12.52
CA LEU A 58 18.14 -5.33 -13.76
C LEU A 58 17.86 -3.85 -13.52
N TRP A 59 16.74 -3.51 -12.86
CA TRP A 59 16.37 -2.14 -12.55
C TRP A 59 17.42 -1.44 -11.68
N ASP A 60 17.91 -2.11 -10.65
CA ASP A 60 18.90 -1.56 -9.72
C ASP A 60 20.24 -1.28 -10.42
N ASN A 61 20.65 -2.19 -11.31
CA ASN A 61 21.82 -2.03 -12.15
C ASN A 61 21.65 -0.88 -13.15
N LEU A 62 20.48 -0.75 -13.78
CA LEU A 62 20.17 0.37 -14.68
C LEU A 62 20.25 1.70 -13.94
N CYS A 63 19.67 1.80 -12.75
CA CYS A 63 19.73 3.00 -11.90
C CYS A 63 21.18 3.37 -11.56
N THR A 64 22.01 2.37 -11.27
CA THR A 64 23.43 2.56 -10.98
C THR A 64 24.21 3.04 -12.20
N ILE A 65 23.99 2.44 -13.37
CA ILE A 65 24.65 2.82 -14.64
C ILE A 65 24.24 4.25 -15.05
N LEU A 66 22.96 4.56 -14.90
CA LEU A 66 22.40 5.88 -15.22
C LEU A 66 22.71 6.94 -14.13
N GLN A 67 23.41 6.55 -13.07
CA GLN A 67 23.77 7.43 -11.95
C GLN A 67 22.57 8.19 -11.36
N THR A 68 21.44 7.49 -11.23
CA THR A 68 20.25 8.03 -10.57
C THR A 68 20.59 8.47 -9.15
N ARG A 69 19.88 9.45 -8.62
CA ARG A 69 20.07 10.02 -7.28
C ARG A 69 19.04 9.50 -6.30
N GLU A 70 17.79 9.44 -6.73
CA GLU A 70 16.68 9.04 -5.88
C GLU A 70 15.55 8.46 -6.73
N ILE A 71 15.13 7.25 -6.41
CA ILE A 71 14.01 6.59 -7.08
C ILE A 71 12.93 6.30 -6.05
N SER A 72 11.72 6.77 -6.30
CA SER A 72 10.54 6.40 -5.52
C SER A 72 9.77 5.25 -6.15
N VAL A 73 9.00 4.53 -5.35
CA VAL A 73 8.10 3.46 -5.79
C VAL A 73 6.80 3.53 -4.99
N LEU A 74 5.68 3.36 -5.67
CA LEU A 74 4.38 3.12 -5.05
C LEU A 74 4.13 1.61 -5.01
N ASP A 75 4.32 0.99 -3.86
CA ASP A 75 4.18 -0.46 -3.70
C ASP A 75 2.71 -0.87 -3.63
N LEU A 76 2.17 -1.26 -4.77
CA LEU A 76 0.86 -1.91 -4.93
C LEU A 76 0.99 -3.43 -5.17
N SER A 77 2.17 -3.99 -4.93
CA SER A 77 2.53 -5.35 -5.35
C SER A 77 1.79 -6.39 -4.52
N LYS A 78 1.33 -7.45 -5.19
CA LYS A 78 0.63 -8.56 -4.56
C LYS A 78 1.20 -9.91 -4.99
N LYS A 79 1.01 -10.91 -4.13
CA LYS A 79 1.20 -12.33 -4.44
C LYS A 79 -0.12 -13.04 -4.21
N GLY A 80 -0.82 -13.36 -5.30
CA GLY A 80 -2.25 -13.68 -5.23
C GLY A 80 -3.00 -12.48 -4.64
N SER A 81 -3.80 -12.71 -3.60
CA SER A 81 -4.51 -11.63 -2.89
C SER A 81 -3.74 -10.99 -1.73
N MET A 82 -2.50 -11.43 -1.44
CA MET A 82 -1.70 -10.91 -0.33
C MET A 82 -0.87 -9.69 -0.76
N ASP A 83 -1.04 -8.55 -0.09
CA ASP A 83 -0.16 -7.39 -0.26
C ASP A 83 1.27 -7.71 0.21
N LEU A 84 2.25 -7.56 -0.69
CA LEU A 84 3.64 -7.90 -0.40
C LEU A 84 4.22 -7.06 0.73
N ARG A 85 3.86 -5.77 0.81
CA ARG A 85 4.27 -4.88 1.91
C ARG A 85 3.89 -5.42 3.28
N LEU A 86 2.69 -5.99 3.42
CA LEU A 86 2.25 -6.60 4.68
C LEU A 86 2.94 -7.95 4.90
N LEU A 87 2.92 -8.83 3.90
CA LEU A 87 3.49 -10.16 4.02
C LEU A 87 4.99 -10.13 4.37
N PHE A 88 5.79 -9.37 3.61
CA PHE A 88 7.23 -9.20 3.87
C PHE A 88 7.49 -8.30 5.07
N GLY A 89 6.61 -7.32 5.34
CA GLY A 89 6.68 -6.50 6.55
C GLY A 89 6.65 -7.35 7.82
N VAL A 90 5.73 -8.32 7.90
CA VAL A 90 5.65 -9.24 9.05
C VAL A 90 6.77 -10.29 9.01
N ALA A 91 6.99 -10.95 7.87
CA ALA A 91 7.92 -12.07 7.76
C ALA A 91 9.39 -11.68 7.81
N CYS A 92 9.76 -10.53 7.23
CA CYS A 92 11.15 -10.14 7.01
C CYS A 92 11.50 -8.81 7.70
N ARG A 93 10.54 -8.20 8.42
CA ARG A 93 10.65 -6.89 9.07
C ARG A 93 11.07 -5.78 8.11
N ARG A 94 10.73 -5.93 6.82
CA ARG A 94 11.03 -4.98 5.75
C ARG A 94 10.08 -5.18 4.58
N PRO A 95 9.79 -4.14 3.78
CA PRO A 95 9.04 -4.31 2.54
C PRO A 95 9.85 -5.14 1.55
N TRP A 96 9.20 -5.73 0.53
CA TRP A 96 9.88 -6.52 -0.50
C TRP A 96 10.93 -5.69 -1.26
N PHE A 97 10.60 -4.46 -1.65
CA PHE A 97 11.58 -3.54 -2.26
C PHE A 97 12.77 -3.21 -1.34
N GLY A 98 12.62 -3.44 -0.03
CA GLY A 98 13.68 -3.26 0.97
C GLY A 98 14.88 -4.18 0.78
N TYR A 99 14.78 -5.27 0.00
CA TYR A 99 15.93 -6.08 -0.40
C TYR A 99 16.90 -5.31 -1.32
N TRP A 100 16.40 -4.34 -2.09
CA TRP A 100 17.23 -3.48 -2.94
C TRP A 100 17.60 -2.15 -2.27
N GLY A 101 17.21 -1.94 -1.01
CA GLY A 101 17.54 -0.74 -0.25
C GLY A 101 16.50 0.38 -0.33
N TYR A 102 15.29 0.10 -0.83
CA TYR A 102 14.16 1.02 -0.71
C TYR A 102 13.71 1.09 0.76
N LYS A 103 13.50 2.31 1.25
CA LYS A 103 13.10 2.61 2.63
C LYS A 103 11.78 3.34 2.64
N PHE A 104 11.13 3.37 3.80
CA PHE A 104 9.92 4.15 4.01
C PHE A 104 10.16 5.60 3.56
N CYS A 105 9.27 6.11 2.72
CA CYS A 105 9.30 7.51 2.28
C CYS A 105 8.22 8.30 3.02
N ARG A 106 6.97 7.87 2.85
CA ARG A 106 5.81 8.46 3.51
C ARG A 106 4.66 7.46 3.57
N GLY A 107 3.86 7.57 4.63
CA GLY A 107 2.63 6.80 4.79
C GLY A 107 1.43 7.61 4.34
N SER A 108 0.34 6.92 4.01
CA SER A 108 -0.96 7.56 3.78
C SER A 108 -1.64 7.84 5.12
N PHE A 109 -2.59 8.77 5.16
CA PHE A 109 -3.49 8.98 6.32
C PHE A 109 -2.77 9.23 7.65
N GLY A 110 -1.66 9.99 7.60
CA GLY A 110 -0.89 10.39 8.79
C GLY A 110 0.00 9.28 9.37
N VAL A 111 0.19 8.16 8.67
CA VAL A 111 1.18 7.15 9.08
C VAL A 111 2.59 7.72 8.93
N THR A 112 3.29 7.84 10.05
CA THR A 112 4.69 8.29 10.12
C THR A 112 5.63 7.09 10.03
N GLU A 113 6.91 7.34 9.81
CA GLU A 113 7.94 6.29 9.83
C GLU A 113 7.94 5.52 11.16
N GLN A 114 7.81 6.24 12.29
CA GLN A 114 7.72 5.63 13.61
C GLN A 114 6.48 4.73 13.76
N HIS A 115 5.32 5.16 13.24
CA HIS A 115 4.12 4.34 13.26
C HIS A 115 4.32 3.06 12.42
N TYR A 116 4.96 3.19 11.25
CA TYR A 116 5.25 2.08 10.36
C TYR A 116 6.23 1.06 10.98
N GLU A 117 7.36 1.53 11.52
CA GLU A 117 8.34 0.67 12.19
C GLU A 117 7.71 -0.04 13.39
N ARG A 118 6.97 0.69 14.22
CA ARG A 118 6.28 0.11 15.38
C ARG A 118 5.21 -0.91 14.96
N ALA A 119 4.52 -0.68 13.85
CA ALA A 119 3.55 -1.63 13.32
C ALA A 119 4.20 -2.95 12.86
N ILE A 120 5.36 -2.86 12.20
CA ILE A 120 6.18 -4.04 11.86
C ILE A 120 6.58 -4.79 13.12
N ASP A 121 7.06 -4.10 14.15
CA ASP A 121 7.49 -4.72 15.40
C ASP A 121 6.33 -5.43 16.10
N ILE A 122 5.17 -4.78 16.21
CA ILE A 122 3.96 -5.37 16.82
C ILE A 122 3.54 -6.63 16.09
N LEU A 123 3.46 -6.58 14.75
CA LEU A 123 2.95 -7.70 13.95
C LEU A 123 3.92 -8.86 13.87
N SER A 124 5.21 -8.59 13.65
CA SER A 124 6.22 -9.64 13.53
C SER A 124 6.48 -10.36 14.85
N SER A 125 6.25 -9.70 15.99
CA SER A 125 6.51 -10.25 17.33
C SER A 125 5.28 -10.86 18.02
N ILE A 126 4.18 -11.10 17.31
CA ILE A 126 3.04 -11.82 17.90
C ILE A 126 3.44 -13.27 18.15
N ASP A 127 3.34 -13.69 19.41
CA ASP A 127 3.60 -15.06 19.83
C ASP A 127 2.60 -16.05 19.21
N LEU A 128 3.11 -17.18 18.74
CA LEU A 128 2.32 -18.22 18.08
C LEU A 128 1.34 -18.92 19.04
N ASP A 129 1.71 -19.12 20.31
CA ASP A 129 0.81 -19.73 21.30
C ASP A 129 -0.32 -18.76 21.66
N LYS A 130 -0.01 -17.46 21.71
CA LYS A 130 -1.03 -16.42 21.81
C LYS A 130 -2.00 -16.45 20.63
N ILE A 131 -1.51 -16.62 19.40
CA ILE A 131 -2.38 -16.76 18.21
C ILE A 131 -3.31 -17.97 18.36
N VAL A 132 -2.77 -19.13 18.73
CA VAL A 132 -3.59 -20.34 18.94
C VAL A 132 -4.66 -20.09 20.00
N HIS A 133 -4.29 -19.45 21.11
CA HIS A 133 -5.23 -19.09 22.17
C HIS A 133 -6.33 -18.14 21.69
N ASP A 134 -5.94 -17.03 21.04
CA ASP A 134 -6.86 -15.97 20.60
C ASP A 134 -7.86 -16.47 19.56
N PHE A 135 -7.45 -17.42 18.71
CA PHE A 135 -8.31 -17.99 17.66
C PHE A 135 -8.96 -19.33 18.01
N SER A 136 -8.68 -19.91 19.19
CA SER A 136 -9.15 -21.24 19.63
C SER A 136 -10.66 -21.48 19.50
N LYS A 137 -11.47 -20.43 19.71
CA LYS A 137 -12.95 -20.49 19.66
C LYS A 137 -13.53 -20.09 18.30
N THR A 138 -12.68 -19.74 17.34
CA THR A 138 -13.13 -19.36 15.99
C THR A 138 -13.36 -20.59 15.13
N LYS A 139 -14.15 -20.45 14.06
CA LYS A 139 -14.40 -21.52 13.08
C LYS A 139 -13.12 -22.15 12.52
N ASN A 140 -12.04 -21.37 12.46
CA ASN A 140 -10.77 -21.73 11.83
C ASN A 140 -9.67 -22.05 12.86
N GLY A 141 -9.97 -21.99 14.16
CA GLY A 141 -8.98 -22.11 15.24
C GLY A 141 -8.17 -23.40 15.20
N LYS A 142 -8.85 -24.55 15.03
CA LYS A 142 -8.19 -25.86 14.93
C LYS A 142 -7.21 -25.93 13.76
N LEU A 143 -7.62 -25.45 12.59
CA LEU A 143 -6.77 -25.47 11.41
C LEU A 143 -5.57 -24.52 11.54
N ILE A 144 -5.76 -23.35 12.18
CA ILE A 144 -4.66 -22.44 12.52
C ILE A 144 -3.63 -23.16 13.40
N GLU A 145 -4.09 -23.84 14.45
CA GLU A 145 -3.24 -24.63 15.35
C GLU A 145 -2.50 -25.76 14.63
N GLU A 146 -3.21 -26.54 13.79
CA GLU A 146 -2.64 -27.63 12.99
C GLU A 146 -1.56 -27.14 12.03
N ILE A 147 -1.79 -26.03 11.32
CA ILE A 147 -0.80 -25.42 10.42
C ILE A 147 0.43 -24.97 11.21
N ILE A 148 0.24 -24.22 12.30
CA ILE A 148 1.34 -23.72 13.15
C ILE A 148 2.18 -24.89 13.67
N GLN A 149 1.54 -25.93 14.20
CA GLN A 149 2.24 -27.09 14.75
C GLN A 149 3.02 -27.85 13.66
N THR A 150 2.41 -28.04 12.49
CA THR A 150 3.07 -28.71 11.36
C THR A 150 4.38 -28.01 10.97
N TYR A 151 4.36 -26.67 10.90
CA TYR A 151 5.58 -25.93 10.57
C TYR A 151 6.59 -25.88 11.71
N ARG A 152 6.15 -25.83 12.97
CA ARG A 152 7.04 -25.95 14.15
C ARG A 152 7.78 -27.28 14.16
N ASP A 153 7.10 -28.37 13.85
CA ASP A 153 7.70 -29.70 13.79
C ASP A 153 8.64 -29.85 12.58
N ALA A 154 8.36 -29.14 11.48
CA ALA A 154 9.14 -29.21 10.25
C ALA A 154 10.48 -28.44 10.29
N THR A 155 10.76 -27.67 11.34
CA THR A 155 11.98 -26.88 11.48
C THR A 155 12.86 -27.39 12.63
N GLU A 156 14.17 -27.28 12.46
CA GLU A 156 15.15 -27.55 13.53
C GLU A 156 15.28 -26.37 14.51
N SER A 157 14.89 -25.17 14.07
CA SER A 157 14.90 -23.93 14.88
C SER A 157 13.54 -23.67 15.51
N GLN A 158 13.52 -23.14 16.72
CA GLN A 158 12.27 -22.81 17.41
C GLN A 158 11.54 -21.64 16.73
N LEU A 159 10.31 -21.87 16.24
CA LEU A 159 9.41 -20.79 15.80
C LEU A 159 8.61 -20.30 17.01
N VAL A 160 8.87 -19.06 17.42
CA VAL A 160 8.19 -18.44 18.56
C VAL A 160 7.11 -17.48 18.07
N THR A 161 7.42 -16.68 17.05
CA THR A 161 6.54 -15.61 16.57
C THR A 161 5.96 -15.89 15.19
N ILE A 162 4.89 -15.16 14.84
CA ILE A 162 4.31 -15.19 13.49
C ILE A 162 5.31 -14.71 12.43
N GLY A 163 6.21 -13.77 12.78
CA GLY A 163 7.31 -13.36 11.91
C GLY A 163 8.21 -14.53 11.54
N ASP A 164 8.67 -15.29 12.55
CA ASP A 164 9.51 -16.48 12.36
C ASP A 164 8.82 -17.52 11.47
N LEU A 165 7.54 -17.79 11.72
CA LEU A 165 6.74 -18.74 10.96
C LEU A 165 6.63 -18.33 9.48
N LEU A 166 6.22 -17.10 9.20
CA LEU A 166 6.04 -16.64 7.82
C LEU A 166 7.39 -16.58 7.07
N GLN A 167 8.47 -16.19 7.75
CA GLN A 167 9.82 -16.22 7.18
C GLN A 167 10.23 -17.65 6.81
N PHE A 168 10.00 -18.60 7.72
CA PHE A 168 10.26 -20.01 7.47
C PHE A 168 9.42 -20.52 6.30
N MET A 169 8.12 -20.22 6.23
CA MET A 169 7.26 -20.65 5.13
C MET A 169 7.74 -20.12 3.77
N LEU A 170 8.12 -18.84 3.70
CA LEU A 170 8.65 -18.21 2.48
C LEU A 170 9.95 -18.88 2.00
N THR A 171 10.84 -19.26 2.92
CA THR A 171 12.10 -19.95 2.60
C THR A 171 11.92 -21.46 2.37
N PHE A 172 11.04 -22.12 3.11
CA PHE A 172 10.72 -23.55 2.94
C PHE A 172 10.13 -23.82 1.55
N LYS A 173 9.40 -22.84 1.01
CA LYS A 173 8.93 -22.83 -0.37
C LYS A 173 10.04 -22.82 -1.43
N SER A 174 11.26 -22.37 -1.14
CA SER A 174 12.33 -22.46 -2.16
C SER A 174 12.95 -23.86 -2.23
N LYS A 175 12.71 -24.73 -1.22
CA LYS A 175 13.20 -26.11 -1.21
C LYS A 175 12.45 -27.00 -2.19
N SER A 176 13.13 -27.95 -2.84
CA SER A 176 12.51 -28.94 -3.75
C SER A 176 11.34 -29.69 -3.08
N PRO A 177 10.26 -30.02 -3.83
CA PRO A 177 9.12 -30.80 -3.32
C PRO A 177 9.53 -32.12 -2.65
N VAL A 178 10.61 -32.75 -3.12
CA VAL A 178 11.17 -33.99 -2.54
C VAL A 178 11.73 -33.77 -1.14
N LYS A 179 12.41 -32.62 -0.92
CA LYS A 179 12.92 -32.25 0.41
C LYS A 179 11.79 -31.93 1.37
N ARG A 180 10.72 -31.26 0.90
CA ARG A 180 9.54 -30.97 1.73
C ARG A 180 8.81 -32.24 2.14
N LYS A 181 8.56 -33.17 1.20
CA LYS A 181 7.95 -34.47 1.50
C LYS A 181 8.75 -35.28 2.52
N LYS A 182 10.09 -35.23 2.46
CA LYS A 182 10.95 -35.90 3.47
C LYS A 182 10.82 -35.26 4.86
N VAL A 183 10.80 -33.94 4.95
CA VAL A 183 10.64 -33.22 6.24
C VAL A 183 9.27 -33.52 6.84
N VAL A 184 8.20 -33.39 6.06
CA VAL A 184 6.81 -33.68 6.49
C VAL A 184 6.65 -35.17 6.88
N ALA A 185 7.26 -36.09 6.14
CA ALA A 185 7.23 -37.52 6.48
C ALA A 185 8.00 -37.84 7.77
N LEU A 186 9.15 -37.20 8.04
CA LEU A 186 9.89 -37.36 9.30
C LEU A 186 9.05 -36.90 10.49
N VAL A 187 8.37 -35.77 10.35
CA VAL A 187 7.47 -35.20 11.36
C VAL A 187 6.31 -36.15 11.66
N ALA A 188 5.62 -36.63 10.61
CA ALA A 188 4.51 -37.56 10.74
C ALA A 188 4.92 -38.90 11.40
N THR A 189 6.19 -39.30 11.32
CA THR A 189 6.73 -40.48 12.00
C THR A 189 7.06 -40.25 13.48
N SER A 190 7.49 -39.04 13.87
CA SER A 190 7.74 -38.68 15.28
C SER A 190 6.44 -38.56 16.08
N SER A 191 5.41 -37.94 15.52
CA SER A 191 4.12 -37.73 16.22
C SER A 191 3.34 -39.03 16.47
N LYS A 192 3.66 -40.11 15.74
CA LYS A 192 3.04 -41.44 15.94
C LYS A 192 3.66 -42.26 17.08
N ILE A 193 4.79 -41.84 17.65
CA ILE A 193 5.51 -42.61 18.70
C ILE A 193 5.04 -42.23 20.12
N SER A 194 4.32 -41.11 20.30
CA SER A 194 3.95 -40.61 21.65
C SER A 194 2.56 -41.02 22.16
N SER A 195 1.88 -42.00 21.54
CA SER A 195 0.58 -42.47 22.04
C SER A 195 0.46 -44.00 22.02
N LYS A 196 0.91 -44.64 23.10
CA LYS A 196 0.59 -46.00 23.60
C LYS A 196 1.33 -46.13 24.94
N THR A 197 0.75 -46.43 26.10
CA THR A 197 -0.22 -47.50 26.44
C THR A 197 -0.68 -47.28 27.90
N ILE A 198 -1.89 -47.72 28.27
CA ILE A 198 -2.17 -48.68 29.37
C ILE A 198 -3.64 -49.16 29.25
N PRO A 199 -3.98 -50.45 29.49
CA PRO A 199 -5.28 -51.06 29.18
C PRO A 199 -6.14 -51.49 30.40
N GLN A 200 -7.41 -51.88 30.10
CA GLN A 200 -8.42 -52.61 30.89
C GLN A 200 -9.22 -51.79 31.94
N ASP A 201 -10.52 -51.96 32.20
CA ASP A 201 -11.43 -53.10 31.99
C ASP A 201 -12.93 -52.67 31.99
N LYS A 202 -13.82 -53.62 31.67
CA LYS A 202 -15.29 -53.57 31.49
C LYS A 202 -16.11 -52.84 32.59
N ILE A 203 -17.29 -52.29 32.22
CA ILE A 203 -18.63 -52.54 32.83
C ILE A 203 -19.75 -51.73 32.11
N HIS A 204 -20.78 -52.47 31.68
CA HIS A 204 -22.24 -52.21 31.60
C HIS A 204 -22.84 -50.80 31.34
N VAL A 205 -23.77 -50.78 30.37
CA VAL A 205 -24.77 -49.73 30.03
C VAL A 205 -26.09 -50.14 30.72
N PRO A 206 -26.94 -49.23 31.25
CA PRO A 206 -27.98 -48.60 30.40
C PRO A 206 -28.43 -47.16 30.72
N SER A 207 -28.85 -46.48 29.64
CA SER A 207 -29.94 -45.47 29.47
C SER A 207 -30.10 -44.38 30.55
N ASP A 208 -30.32 -43.10 30.24
CA ASP A 208 -31.43 -42.60 29.43
C ASP A 208 -31.42 -41.04 29.38
N THR A 209 -32.20 -40.49 28.45
CA THR A 209 -32.80 -39.13 28.44
C THR A 209 -31.98 -37.85 28.10
N SER A 210 -32.22 -37.40 26.87
CA SER A 210 -32.56 -36.02 26.45
C SER A 210 -31.59 -34.85 26.71
N HIS A 211 -30.84 -34.46 25.67
CA HIS A 211 -30.27 -33.12 25.55
C HIS A 211 -31.22 -32.18 24.80
N LYS A 212 -31.69 -31.14 25.50
CA LYS A 212 -32.26 -29.93 24.90
C LYS A 212 -31.18 -29.20 24.10
N GLY A 213 -31.30 -29.20 22.78
CA GLY A 213 -30.47 -28.40 21.88
C GLY A 213 -30.74 -26.90 22.07
N LYS A 214 -29.69 -26.12 22.38
CA LYS A 214 -29.69 -24.66 22.24
C LYS A 214 -29.36 -24.31 20.79
N THR A 215 -30.34 -23.79 20.09
CA THR A 215 -30.28 -23.34 18.69
C THR A 215 -29.39 -22.10 18.53
N SER A 216 -28.47 -22.20 17.58
CA SER A 216 -27.71 -21.10 16.97
C SER A 216 -28.64 -19.97 16.49
N LYS A 217 -28.39 -18.72 16.91
CA LYS A 217 -29.18 -17.53 16.54
C LYS A 217 -28.94 -17.17 15.06
N ARG A 218 -29.95 -17.36 14.21
CA ARG A 218 -30.05 -16.70 12.89
C ARG A 218 -30.30 -15.20 13.09
N ASP A 219 -29.55 -14.33 12.40
CA ASP A 219 -29.84 -12.89 12.34
C ASP A 219 -31.14 -12.65 11.55
N SER A 220 -32.28 -12.68 12.25
CA SER A 220 -33.60 -12.31 11.74
C SER A 220 -33.76 -10.78 11.68
N LEU A 221 -34.66 -10.27 10.83
CA LEU A 221 -35.02 -8.85 10.74
C LEU A 221 -35.28 -8.20 12.11
N ALA A 222 -35.98 -8.89 13.01
CA ALA A 222 -36.25 -8.41 14.37
C ALA A 222 -34.96 -8.26 15.21
N SER A 223 -34.00 -9.16 15.05
CA SER A 223 -32.70 -9.08 15.73
C SER A 223 -31.77 -8.01 15.16
N PHE A 224 -31.93 -7.69 13.87
CA PHE A 224 -31.21 -6.61 13.20
C PHE A 224 -31.72 -5.24 13.65
N VAL A 225 -33.04 -5.06 13.68
CA VAL A 225 -33.68 -3.81 14.11
C VAL A 225 -33.46 -3.53 15.59
N ALA A 226 -33.38 -4.56 16.43
CA ALA A 226 -33.04 -4.43 17.86
C ALA A 226 -31.60 -3.94 18.13
N LYS A 227 -30.69 -4.04 17.13
CA LYS A 227 -29.29 -3.57 17.24
C LYS A 227 -29.11 -2.13 16.75
N MET A 228 -30.15 -1.47 16.25
CA MET A 228 -30.09 -0.10 15.73
C MET A 228 -30.54 0.93 16.79
N ASP A 229 -29.81 2.04 16.90
CA ASP A 229 -30.04 3.08 17.91
C ASP A 229 -31.31 3.92 17.65
N GLY A 230 -31.95 4.36 18.74
CA GLY A 230 -33.34 4.83 18.84
C GLY A 230 -33.74 6.14 18.16
N ARG A 231 -33.05 6.60 17.11
CA ARG A 231 -33.46 7.81 16.36
C ARG A 231 -34.77 7.62 15.57
N TRP A 232 -35.08 6.39 15.15
CA TRP A 232 -36.36 6.04 14.51
C TRP A 232 -37.02 4.83 15.18
N PRO A 233 -38.36 4.78 15.27
CA PRO A 233 -39.07 3.63 15.84
C PRO A 233 -38.78 2.33 15.08
N SER A 234 -38.72 1.19 15.77
CA SER A 234 -38.42 -0.13 15.19
C SER A 234 -39.32 -0.48 14.00
N ARG A 235 -40.63 -0.15 14.07
CA ARG A 235 -41.58 -0.35 12.96
C ARG A 235 -41.17 0.39 11.68
N ARG A 236 -40.55 1.56 11.81
CA ARG A 236 -40.13 2.40 10.69
C ARG A 236 -38.83 1.89 10.06
N LEU A 237 -37.95 1.31 10.87
CA LEU A 237 -36.74 0.63 10.42
C LEU A 237 -37.08 -0.69 9.71
N GLU A 238 -38.02 -1.48 10.25
CA GLU A 238 -38.53 -2.70 9.59
C GLU A 238 -39.18 -2.37 8.24
N TYR A 239 -40.01 -1.34 8.19
CA TYR A 239 -40.62 -0.86 6.95
C TYR A 239 -39.56 -0.48 5.91
N ALA A 240 -38.54 0.29 6.30
CA ALA A 240 -37.46 0.69 5.40
C ALA A 240 -36.67 -0.50 4.84
N VAL A 241 -36.37 -1.50 5.67
CA VAL A 241 -35.67 -2.72 5.24
C VAL A 241 -36.53 -3.56 4.28
N ASN A 242 -37.85 -3.65 4.50
CA ASN A 242 -38.77 -4.31 3.59
C ASN A 242 -38.82 -3.61 2.22
N VAL A 243 -38.96 -2.28 2.21
CA VAL A 243 -38.98 -1.48 0.96
C VAL A 243 -37.67 -1.66 0.19
N ILE A 244 -36.52 -1.72 0.87
CA ILE A 244 -35.23 -2.00 0.21
C ILE A 244 -35.22 -3.39 -0.43
N ALA A 245 -35.73 -4.43 0.25
CA ALA A 245 -35.81 -5.77 -0.30
C ALA A 245 -36.71 -5.83 -1.54
N ASP A 246 -37.88 -5.18 -1.49
CA ASP A 246 -38.82 -5.15 -2.61
C ASP A 246 -38.28 -4.33 -3.80
N THR A 247 -37.55 -3.24 -3.52
CA THR A 247 -36.90 -2.42 -4.57
C THR A 247 -35.80 -3.18 -5.28
N LEU A 248 -34.99 -3.95 -4.55
CA LEU A 248 -33.97 -4.82 -5.14
C LEU A 248 -34.60 -5.91 -6.00
N GLU A 249 -35.71 -6.51 -5.56
CA GLU A 249 -36.42 -7.53 -6.33
C GLU A 249 -36.98 -6.99 -7.65
N ALA A 250 -37.53 -5.77 -7.64
CA ALA A 250 -38.07 -5.12 -8.83
C ALA A 250 -37.00 -4.72 -9.86
N ASN A 251 -35.76 -4.49 -9.44
CA ASN A 251 -34.68 -3.92 -10.27
C ASN A 251 -33.54 -4.91 -10.57
N GLY A 252 -33.82 -6.22 -10.61
CA GLY A 252 -32.85 -7.23 -11.07
C GLY A 252 -31.96 -7.82 -9.98
N ALA A 253 -32.35 -7.70 -8.70
CA ALA A 253 -31.73 -8.28 -7.51
C ALA A 253 -30.31 -7.77 -7.16
N GLU A 254 -29.71 -6.89 -7.96
CA GLU A 254 -28.43 -6.22 -7.68
C GLU A 254 -28.52 -4.75 -8.07
N MET A 255 -28.12 -3.84 -7.17
CA MET A 255 -28.10 -2.39 -7.41
C MET A 255 -26.92 -1.75 -6.69
N CYS A 256 -26.35 -0.69 -7.26
CA CYS A 256 -25.37 0.12 -6.51
C CYS A 256 -26.07 0.94 -5.42
N ARG A 257 -25.31 1.44 -4.43
CA ARG A 257 -25.87 2.25 -3.32
C ARG A 257 -26.73 3.41 -3.83
N GLN A 258 -26.26 4.15 -4.83
CA GLN A 258 -26.91 5.38 -5.29
C GLN A 258 -28.23 5.08 -6.01
N GLU A 259 -28.22 4.11 -6.92
CA GLU A 259 -29.44 3.65 -7.60
C GLU A 259 -30.48 3.11 -6.62
N LEU A 260 -30.05 2.30 -5.63
CA LEU A 260 -30.95 1.77 -4.61
C LEU A 260 -31.50 2.88 -3.72
N ARG A 261 -30.68 3.87 -3.34
CA ARG A 261 -31.12 5.02 -2.55
C ARG A 261 -32.17 5.84 -3.31
N ASP A 262 -31.92 6.11 -4.59
CA ASP A 262 -32.81 6.94 -5.41
C ASP A 262 -34.14 6.22 -5.70
N ALA A 263 -34.10 4.92 -5.98
CA ALA A 263 -35.32 4.11 -6.16
C ALA A 263 -36.15 3.97 -4.85
N VAL A 264 -35.49 3.80 -3.71
CA VAL A 264 -36.16 3.73 -2.40
C VAL A 264 -36.74 5.10 -1.99
N ARG A 265 -36.16 6.21 -2.46
CA ARG A 265 -36.64 7.57 -2.18
C ARG A 265 -38.03 7.84 -2.76
N GLU A 266 -38.43 7.14 -3.80
CA GLU A 266 -39.79 7.21 -4.35
C GLU A 266 -40.85 6.67 -3.37
N HIS A 267 -40.43 5.80 -2.44
CA HIS A 267 -41.28 5.13 -1.46
C HIS A 267 -41.10 5.68 -0.04
N ILE A 268 -39.92 6.22 0.29
CA ILE A 268 -39.57 6.78 1.60
C ILE A 268 -39.01 8.20 1.42
N GLY A 269 -39.76 9.20 1.85
CA GLY A 269 -39.33 10.61 1.75
C GLY A 269 -38.20 11.01 2.72
N ASP A 270 -37.93 10.24 3.77
CA ASP A 270 -36.89 10.51 4.77
C ASP A 270 -35.53 9.95 4.31
N THR A 271 -34.75 10.79 3.65
CA THR A 271 -33.43 10.42 3.11
C THR A 271 -32.44 10.01 4.21
N GLY A 272 -32.55 10.59 5.40
CA GLY A 272 -31.70 10.25 6.54
C GLY A 272 -31.95 8.85 7.09
N LEU A 273 -33.21 8.39 7.05
CA LEU A 273 -33.58 7.02 7.40
C LEU A 273 -33.01 6.02 6.39
N ILE A 274 -33.13 6.30 5.09
CA ILE A 274 -32.59 5.44 4.01
C ILE A 274 -31.08 5.28 4.19
N ASP A 275 -30.37 6.39 4.39
CA ASP A 275 -28.92 6.38 4.57
C ASP A 275 -28.48 5.54 5.75
N TYR A 276 -29.17 5.72 6.88
CA TYR A 276 -28.89 5.03 8.11
C TYR A 276 -29.09 3.51 7.97
N VAL A 277 -30.17 3.09 7.31
CA VAL A 277 -30.47 1.67 7.08
C VAL A 277 -29.46 1.06 6.09
N LEU A 278 -29.18 1.71 4.95
CA LEU A 278 -28.19 1.21 3.98
C LEU A 278 -26.77 1.17 4.55
N LYS A 279 -26.42 2.08 5.47
CA LYS A 279 -25.14 2.06 6.19
C LYS A 279 -25.04 0.88 7.16
N SER A 280 -26.16 0.50 7.76
CA SER A 280 -26.24 -0.55 8.79
C SER A 280 -26.39 -1.97 8.22
N ILE A 281 -26.90 -2.13 7.00
CA ILE A 281 -27.06 -3.43 6.34
C ILE A 281 -25.68 -3.99 5.94
N ASN A 282 -25.25 -5.07 6.60
CA ASN A 282 -24.19 -5.96 6.10
C ASN A 282 -24.79 -7.23 5.49
N LYS A 283 -25.65 -7.89 6.27
CA LYS A 283 -26.44 -9.06 5.88
C LYS A 283 -27.72 -9.11 6.71
N VAL A 284 -28.88 -9.08 6.07
CA VAL A 284 -30.18 -9.10 6.76
C VAL A 284 -31.14 -10.04 6.05
N THR A 285 -31.82 -10.90 6.81
CA THR A 285 -32.84 -11.82 6.26
C THR A 285 -34.23 -11.21 6.44
N VAL A 286 -34.94 -11.02 5.33
CA VAL A 286 -36.31 -10.49 5.24
C VAL A 286 -37.20 -11.56 4.60
N GLY A 287 -37.98 -12.27 5.42
CA GLY A 287 -38.76 -13.42 4.96
C GLY A 287 -37.86 -14.53 4.38
N ASN A 288 -38.12 -14.95 3.14
CA ASN A 288 -37.31 -15.93 2.41
C ASN A 288 -36.19 -15.27 1.55
N ARG A 289 -35.84 -14.02 1.81
CA ARG A 289 -34.88 -13.24 1.02
C ARG A 289 -33.78 -12.72 1.93
N THR A 290 -32.54 -12.70 1.45
CA THR A 290 -31.39 -12.17 2.19
C THR A 290 -30.76 -11.02 1.42
N ILE A 291 -30.73 -9.84 2.03
CA ILE A 291 -30.02 -8.67 1.49
C ILE A 291 -28.57 -8.76 1.94
N HIS A 292 -27.64 -8.60 1.00
CA HIS A 292 -26.20 -8.62 1.25
C HIS A 292 -25.53 -7.37 0.68
N ARG A 293 -24.69 -6.73 1.48
CA ARG A 293 -23.89 -5.58 1.06
C ARG A 293 -22.44 -6.03 0.83
N ALA A 294 -21.92 -5.79 -0.36
CA ALA A 294 -20.53 -6.13 -0.71
C ALA A 294 -19.92 -5.05 -1.61
N ILE A 295 -18.58 -4.99 -1.63
CA ILE A 295 -17.86 -4.17 -2.61
C ILE A 295 -17.65 -5.04 -3.84
N ASN A 296 -18.06 -4.55 -5.01
CA ASN A 296 -17.81 -5.24 -6.26
C ASN A 296 -16.31 -5.20 -6.59
N PRO A 297 -15.66 -6.36 -6.81
CA PRO A 297 -14.21 -6.42 -7.02
C PRO A 297 -13.75 -5.76 -8.33
N THR A 298 -14.65 -5.63 -9.31
CA THR A 298 -14.36 -5.06 -10.64
C THR A 298 -14.59 -3.55 -10.67
N THR A 299 -15.74 -3.08 -10.17
CA THR A 299 -16.08 -1.65 -10.19
C THR A 299 -15.58 -0.89 -8.97
N ARG A 300 -15.19 -1.62 -7.90
CA ARG A 300 -14.86 -1.08 -6.56
C ARG A 300 -15.99 -0.27 -5.91
N LEU A 301 -17.20 -0.33 -6.46
CA LEU A 301 -18.38 0.34 -5.92
C LEU A 301 -19.12 -0.57 -4.94
N LEU A 302 -19.84 0.05 -4.01
CA LEU A 302 -20.62 -0.65 -3.00
C LEU A 302 -21.99 -1.05 -3.57
N GLU A 303 -22.27 -2.35 -3.59
CA GLU A 303 -23.45 -2.95 -4.18
C GLU A 303 -24.28 -3.74 -3.15
N PHE A 304 -25.60 -3.75 -3.37
CA PHE A 304 -26.57 -4.50 -2.60
C PHE A 304 -27.17 -5.58 -3.48
N SER A 305 -27.12 -6.83 -3.01
CA SER A 305 -27.70 -7.98 -3.70
C SER A 305 -28.77 -8.67 -2.86
N LEU A 306 -29.79 -9.23 -3.51
CA LEU A 306 -30.88 -9.98 -2.92
C LEU A 306 -30.77 -11.46 -3.30
N LYS A 307 -30.59 -12.33 -2.31
CA LYS A 307 -30.48 -13.79 -2.52
C LYS A 307 -31.65 -14.54 -1.89
N PRO A 308 -32.30 -15.50 -2.60
CA PRO A 308 -33.33 -16.34 -2.00
C PRO A 308 -32.73 -17.28 -0.94
N VAL A 309 -33.45 -17.48 0.16
CA VAL A 309 -33.13 -18.46 1.20
C VAL A 309 -33.55 -19.83 0.67
N ALA A 310 -32.58 -20.66 0.29
CA ALA A 310 -32.85 -22.01 -0.22
C ALA A 310 -33.58 -22.86 0.84
N ASN A 311 -34.87 -23.10 0.64
CA ASN A 311 -35.63 -24.16 1.29
C ASN A 311 -35.55 -25.41 0.42
N GLY A 312 -34.95 -26.47 0.96
CA GLY A 312 -34.70 -27.71 0.22
C GLY A 312 -35.98 -28.37 -0.27
N LYS A 313 -36.07 -28.57 -1.59
CA LYS A 313 -36.77 -29.69 -2.24
C LYS A 313 -36.00 -30.09 -3.50
N ASN A 314 -35.72 -31.39 -3.60
CA ASN A 314 -34.90 -32.04 -4.61
C ASN A 314 -35.43 -31.85 -6.04
N SER A 315 -34.55 -31.41 -6.94
CA SER A 315 -34.51 -31.90 -8.33
C SER A 315 -33.16 -31.59 -8.98
N GLY A 316 -32.27 -32.59 -8.96
CA GLY A 316 -31.48 -32.96 -10.14
C GLY A 316 -30.41 -32.01 -10.65
N ILE A 317 -29.46 -31.60 -9.82
CA ILE A 317 -28.07 -31.45 -10.25
C ILE A 317 -27.26 -32.33 -9.32
N LYS A 318 -26.47 -33.23 -9.90
CA LYS A 318 -25.64 -34.18 -9.17
C LYS A 318 -24.91 -33.42 -8.07
N MET A 319 -25.22 -33.77 -6.82
CA MET A 319 -24.33 -33.55 -5.71
C MET A 319 -23.00 -34.17 -6.15
N GLU A 320 -22.03 -33.34 -6.50
CA GLU A 320 -20.69 -33.62 -6.02
C GLU A 320 -20.88 -33.81 -4.51
N GLU A 321 -20.57 -35.01 -4.07
CA GLU A 321 -20.47 -35.32 -2.66
C GLU A 321 -19.79 -34.14 -1.97
N GLN A 322 -20.23 -33.86 -0.75
CA GLN A 322 -19.32 -33.28 0.22
C GLN A 322 -18.10 -34.20 0.24
N THR A 323 -17.12 -33.91 -0.61
CA THR A 323 -15.76 -33.92 -0.15
C THR A 323 -15.82 -33.00 1.05
N ASP A 324 -15.77 -33.61 2.24
CA ASP A 324 -14.84 -33.15 3.24
C ASP A 324 -13.72 -32.48 2.46
N VAL A 325 -13.71 -31.13 2.39
CA VAL A 325 -12.58 -30.44 1.77
C VAL A 325 -11.49 -30.72 2.77
N GLN A 326 -10.87 -31.88 2.55
CA GLN A 326 -9.71 -32.35 3.22
C GLN A 326 -8.72 -31.27 2.85
N PHE A 327 -8.61 -30.28 3.75
CA PHE A 327 -7.65 -29.23 3.59
C PHE A 327 -6.34 -29.96 3.31
N PRO A 328 -5.68 -29.67 2.18
CA PRO A 328 -4.49 -30.40 1.80
C PRO A 328 -3.57 -30.45 3.01
N GLU A 329 -2.98 -31.62 3.27
CA GLU A 329 -2.06 -31.83 4.40
C GLU A 329 -1.13 -30.60 4.53
N PRO A 330 -1.18 -29.87 5.67
CA PRO A 330 -0.39 -28.67 5.84
C PRO A 330 1.08 -28.91 5.50
N ALA A 331 1.77 -27.87 5.02
CA ALA A 331 3.15 -27.91 4.53
C ALA A 331 3.42 -28.59 3.18
N LEU A 332 2.44 -29.28 2.57
CA LEU A 332 2.53 -29.69 1.15
C LEU A 332 2.18 -28.52 0.20
N HIS A 333 1.22 -27.69 0.59
CA HIS A 333 0.69 -26.55 -0.17
C HIS A 333 1.01 -25.20 0.50
N VAL A 334 2.30 -24.93 0.69
CA VAL A 334 2.81 -23.76 1.45
C VAL A 334 2.16 -22.42 1.07
N ASN A 335 1.81 -22.20 -0.20
CA ASN A 335 1.13 -20.97 -0.64
C ASN A 335 -0.29 -20.84 -0.10
N GLU A 336 -1.02 -21.96 -0.05
CA GLU A 336 -2.39 -22.02 0.47
C GLU A 336 -2.37 -21.83 1.98
N ASP A 337 -1.44 -22.48 2.69
CA ASP A 337 -1.21 -22.29 4.12
C ASP A 337 -0.85 -20.83 4.44
N LEU A 338 0.05 -20.23 3.64
CA LEU A 338 0.48 -18.85 3.82
C LEU A 338 -0.69 -17.87 3.62
N LEU A 339 -1.47 -18.08 2.55
CA LEU A 339 -2.66 -17.29 2.25
C LEU A 339 -3.73 -17.46 3.34
N PHE A 340 -3.88 -18.67 3.86
CA PHE A 340 -4.82 -18.97 4.94
C PHE A 340 -4.46 -18.23 6.22
N LEU A 341 -3.19 -18.28 6.66
CA LEU A 341 -2.71 -17.56 7.83
C LEU A 341 -2.79 -16.04 7.63
N TYR A 342 -2.46 -15.54 6.44
CA TYR A 342 -2.59 -14.11 6.12
C TYR A 342 -4.03 -13.62 6.34
N ASN A 343 -5.01 -14.31 5.78
CA ASN A 343 -6.42 -13.91 5.86
C ASN A 343 -7.04 -14.13 7.24
N ASN A 344 -6.67 -15.22 7.93
CA ASN A 344 -7.36 -15.62 9.16
C ASN A 344 -6.63 -15.22 10.44
N VAL A 345 -5.33 -14.90 10.37
CA VAL A 345 -4.54 -14.44 11.52
C VAL A 345 -4.19 -12.97 11.36
N ILE A 346 -3.46 -12.57 10.32
CA ILE A 346 -2.99 -11.18 10.18
C ILE A 346 -4.17 -10.20 9.97
N LEU A 347 -5.13 -10.59 9.12
CA LEU A 347 -6.35 -9.83 8.86
C LEU A 347 -7.53 -10.26 9.75
N GLY A 348 -7.34 -11.25 10.62
CA GLY A 348 -8.43 -11.90 11.35
C GLY A 348 -8.82 -11.24 12.68
N TYR A 349 -8.02 -10.28 13.18
CA TYR A 349 -8.31 -9.58 14.43
C TYR A 349 -9.42 -8.52 14.28
N PRO A 350 -10.18 -8.22 15.34
CA PRO A 350 -11.16 -7.13 15.34
C PRO A 350 -10.56 -5.77 14.95
N ASN A 351 -11.34 -4.88 14.33
CA ASN A 351 -10.84 -3.60 13.78
C ASN A 351 -10.22 -2.65 14.83
N ASP A 352 -10.70 -2.72 16.07
CA ASP A 352 -10.23 -1.94 17.21
C ASP A 352 -8.99 -2.56 17.90
N HIS A 353 -8.61 -3.78 17.51
CA HIS A 353 -7.46 -4.46 18.08
C HIS A 353 -6.15 -3.85 17.58
N LEU A 354 -5.14 -3.83 18.45
CA LEU A 354 -3.81 -3.29 18.15
C LEU A 354 -3.18 -3.91 16.88
N VAL A 355 -3.42 -5.21 16.65
CA VAL A 355 -2.96 -5.93 15.45
C VAL A 355 -3.59 -5.35 14.18
N SER A 356 -4.90 -5.07 14.18
CA SER A 356 -5.59 -4.52 13.01
C SER A 356 -5.19 -3.06 12.73
N ILE A 357 -4.91 -2.29 13.78
CA ILE A 357 -4.36 -0.93 13.66
C ILE A 357 -2.94 -0.99 13.04
N ALA A 358 -2.08 -1.90 13.52
CA ALA A 358 -0.75 -2.11 12.98
C ALA A 358 -0.79 -2.60 11.51
N THR A 359 -1.67 -3.55 11.20
CA THR A 359 -1.95 -4.01 9.83
C THR A 359 -2.32 -2.85 8.92
N SER A 360 -3.23 -1.99 9.37
CA SER A 360 -3.65 -0.81 8.60
C SER A 360 -2.49 0.17 8.39
N ALA A 361 -1.64 0.39 9.40
CA ALA A 361 -0.48 1.26 9.28
C ALA A 361 0.50 0.77 8.21
N ILE A 362 0.80 -0.54 8.15
CA ILE A 362 1.65 -1.11 7.09
C ILE A 362 0.96 -1.00 5.72
N LEU A 363 -0.34 -1.35 5.63
CA LEU A 363 -1.06 -1.30 4.36
C LEU A 363 -1.20 0.13 3.80
N ASN A 364 -1.26 1.13 4.67
CA ASN A 364 -1.29 2.55 4.31
C ASN A 364 0.11 3.10 3.96
N SER A 365 1.18 2.34 4.20
CA SER A 365 2.56 2.71 3.88
C SER A 365 2.95 2.19 2.49
N LYS A 366 2.51 2.91 1.45
CA LYS A 366 2.71 2.50 0.05
C LYS A 366 3.93 3.15 -0.62
N HIS A 367 4.43 4.27 -0.10
CA HIS A 367 5.50 5.02 -0.76
C HIS A 367 6.85 4.68 -0.16
N PHE A 368 7.74 4.13 -1.00
CA PHE A 368 9.10 3.83 -0.64
C PHE A 368 10.08 4.57 -1.55
N VAL A 369 11.29 4.79 -1.06
CA VAL A 369 12.33 5.53 -1.79
C VAL A 369 13.69 4.90 -1.57
N LYS A 370 14.49 4.83 -2.63
CA LYS A 370 15.91 4.51 -2.55
C LYS A 370 16.71 5.73 -2.97
N LYS A 371 17.70 6.09 -2.15
CA LYS A 371 18.67 7.14 -2.45
C LYS A 371 20.00 6.51 -2.81
N TRP A 372 20.54 6.88 -3.95
CA TRP A 372 21.88 6.51 -4.37
C TRP A 372 22.85 7.53 -3.80
N GLN A 373 23.83 7.04 -3.07
CA GLN A 373 24.91 7.89 -2.60
C GLN A 373 25.80 8.25 -3.78
N VAL A 374 26.13 9.54 -3.88
CA VAL A 374 27.19 10.01 -4.77
C VAL A 374 28.52 9.51 -4.21
N LYS A 375 28.93 8.30 -4.61
CA LYS A 375 30.21 7.71 -4.20
C LYS A 375 31.26 8.05 -5.26
N GLY A 376 32.34 8.71 -4.82
CA GLY A 376 33.61 8.69 -5.53
C GLY A 376 34.45 7.52 -5.00
N ASN A 377 35.22 6.87 -5.88
CA ASN A 377 36.22 5.89 -5.45
C ASN A 377 37.49 6.63 -4.97
N ALA A 378 38.33 5.97 -4.17
CA ALA A 378 39.60 6.57 -3.70
C ALA A 378 40.59 6.90 -4.84
N GLU A 379 40.40 6.29 -6.02
CA GLU A 379 41.17 6.53 -7.25
C GLU A 379 40.47 7.51 -8.21
N ASP A 380 39.36 8.12 -7.78
CA ASP A 380 38.50 8.91 -8.65
C ASP A 380 39.09 10.31 -8.90
N THR A 381 39.53 10.56 -10.13
CA THR A 381 40.03 11.85 -10.61
C THR A 381 38.90 12.82 -10.97
N LEU A 382 37.64 12.42 -10.75
CA LEU A 382 36.46 13.24 -11.03
C LEU A 382 36.02 14.05 -9.80
N LEU A 383 35.71 15.31 -10.06
CA LEU A 383 35.03 16.26 -9.18
C LEU A 383 33.52 16.15 -9.41
N ARG A 384 32.76 16.03 -8.31
CA ARG A 384 31.29 16.01 -8.34
C ARG A 384 30.73 17.20 -7.58
N LEU A 385 30.02 18.06 -8.31
CA LEU A 385 29.40 19.27 -7.78
C LEU A 385 27.88 19.15 -7.86
N VAL A 386 27.20 19.58 -6.80
CA VAL A 386 25.76 19.82 -6.83
C VAL A 386 25.55 21.29 -7.14
N CYS A 387 25.16 21.60 -8.36
CA CYS A 387 24.94 22.93 -8.89
C CYS A 387 23.55 23.45 -8.50
N GLN A 388 23.48 24.43 -7.61
CA GLN A 388 22.23 25.08 -7.22
C GLN A 388 22.19 26.51 -7.77
N VAL A 389 21.22 26.78 -8.64
CA VAL A 389 20.95 28.16 -9.06
C VAL A 389 20.46 28.97 -7.88
N ARG A 390 21.03 30.17 -7.73
CA ARG A 390 20.61 31.18 -6.77
C ARG A 390 19.96 32.33 -7.53
N PRO A 391 18.62 32.36 -7.61
CA PRO A 391 17.92 33.50 -8.18
C PRO A 391 18.13 34.74 -7.32
N THR A 392 17.86 35.90 -7.91
CA THR A 392 17.84 37.17 -7.21
C THR A 392 16.69 37.23 -6.21
N TYR A 393 16.75 38.20 -5.29
CA TYR A 393 15.71 38.38 -4.29
C TYR A 393 14.33 38.64 -4.93
N ASP A 394 14.28 39.51 -5.93
CA ASP A 394 13.04 39.86 -6.62
C ASP A 394 12.44 38.64 -7.34
N GLU A 395 13.27 37.83 -7.99
CA GLU A 395 12.83 36.59 -8.63
C GLU A 395 12.25 35.57 -7.62
N LEU A 396 12.90 35.43 -6.45
CA LEU A 396 12.47 34.51 -5.40
C LEU A 396 11.14 34.93 -4.76
N VAL A 397 10.97 36.22 -4.48
CA VAL A 397 9.80 36.72 -3.73
C VAL A 397 8.59 36.94 -4.63
N GLU A 398 8.80 37.46 -5.84
CA GLU A 398 7.68 37.85 -6.70
C GLU A 398 7.23 36.75 -7.66
N LYS A 399 8.16 35.90 -8.12
CA LYS A 399 7.92 35.03 -9.29
C LYS A 399 8.09 33.53 -9.04
N LEU A 400 8.88 33.15 -8.03
CA LEU A 400 9.14 31.75 -7.67
C LEU A 400 8.42 31.39 -6.37
N THR A 401 7.14 31.04 -6.49
CA THR A 401 6.23 30.80 -5.35
C THR A 401 6.43 29.43 -4.68
N ARG A 402 7.21 28.54 -5.30
CA ARG A 402 7.56 27.21 -4.75
C ARG A 402 9.07 27.06 -4.55
N PRO A 403 9.50 26.11 -3.69
CA PRO A 403 10.91 25.77 -3.56
C PRO A 403 11.56 25.49 -4.91
N LEU A 404 12.82 25.91 -5.05
CA LEU A 404 13.61 25.62 -6.23
C LEU A 404 13.80 24.10 -6.39
N PRO A 405 13.94 23.62 -7.64
CA PRO A 405 14.30 22.22 -7.87
C PRO A 405 15.62 21.88 -7.15
N PRO A 406 15.83 20.60 -6.82
CA PRO A 406 17.10 20.13 -6.29
C PRO A 406 18.26 20.51 -7.20
N GLY A 407 19.41 20.84 -6.63
CA GLY A 407 20.59 21.19 -7.42
C GLY A 407 21.04 20.06 -8.35
N GLU A 408 21.59 20.41 -9.50
CA GLU A 408 22.00 19.51 -10.57
C GLU A 408 23.33 18.84 -10.28
N LEU A 409 23.45 17.52 -10.47
CA LEU A 409 24.72 16.83 -10.23
C LEU A 409 25.59 16.92 -11.48
N VAL A 410 26.74 17.58 -11.38
CA VAL A 410 27.67 17.72 -12.50
C VAL A 410 29.00 17.03 -12.16
N VAL A 411 29.47 16.18 -13.07
CA VAL A 411 30.69 15.37 -12.94
C VAL A 411 31.73 15.84 -13.95
N LEU A 412 32.91 16.23 -13.48
CA LEU A 412 33.97 16.85 -14.27
C LEU A 412 35.34 16.33 -13.81
N PRO A 413 36.41 16.42 -14.62
CA PRO A 413 37.77 16.21 -14.13
C PRO A 413 38.17 17.25 -13.07
N GLN A 414 38.99 16.87 -12.09
CA GLN A 414 39.48 17.79 -11.05
C GLN A 414 40.39 18.91 -11.58
N SER A 415 41.01 18.73 -12.75
CA SER A 415 41.86 19.72 -13.42
C SER A 415 41.11 20.78 -14.23
N VAL A 416 39.77 20.82 -14.14
CA VAL A 416 38.94 21.72 -14.93
C VAL A 416 39.20 23.19 -14.61
N GLY A 417 39.42 24.01 -15.65
CA GLY A 417 39.59 25.45 -15.49
C GLY A 417 38.26 26.17 -15.19
N ALA A 418 38.33 27.36 -14.58
CA ALA A 418 37.14 28.12 -14.18
C ALA A 418 36.16 28.43 -15.34
N SER A 419 36.67 28.75 -16.53
CA SER A 419 35.84 29.02 -17.72
C SER A 419 35.13 27.77 -18.23
N GLU A 420 35.82 26.63 -18.23
CA GLU A 420 35.23 25.35 -18.63
C GLU A 420 34.19 24.88 -17.60
N LEU A 421 34.47 25.07 -16.30
CA LEU A 421 33.52 24.83 -15.23
C LEU A 421 32.23 25.63 -15.43
N LYS A 422 32.32 26.94 -15.71
CA LYS A 422 31.14 27.77 -16.00
C LYS A 422 30.35 27.24 -17.20
N ALA A 423 31.03 26.89 -18.28
CA ALA A 423 30.38 26.34 -19.47
C ALA A 423 29.67 25.01 -19.17
N LYS A 424 30.30 24.09 -18.43
CA LYS A 424 29.71 22.80 -18.06
C LYS A 424 28.50 22.94 -17.13
N LEU A 425 28.58 23.78 -16.10
CA LEU A 425 27.45 24.06 -15.22
C LEU A 425 26.30 24.70 -16.01
N GLN A 426 26.60 25.63 -16.92
CA GLN A 426 25.60 26.25 -17.78
C GLN A 426 24.89 25.23 -18.67
N CYS A 427 25.63 24.36 -19.37
CA CYS A 427 25.04 23.32 -20.20
C CYS A 427 24.15 22.38 -19.36
N ALA A 428 24.64 21.90 -18.21
CA ALA A 428 23.87 21.01 -17.35
C ALA A 428 22.52 21.61 -16.91
N LEU A 429 22.49 22.92 -16.60
CA LEU A 429 21.25 23.60 -16.23
C LEU A 429 20.30 23.77 -17.43
N ARG A 430 20.84 24.15 -18.60
CA ARG A 430 20.06 24.36 -19.84
C ARG A 430 19.46 23.05 -20.38
N ASP A 431 20.21 21.97 -20.30
CA ASP A 431 19.80 20.66 -20.81
C ASP A 431 18.75 20.00 -19.92
N THR A 432 18.68 20.37 -18.64
CA THR A 432 17.79 19.74 -17.66
C THR A 432 16.51 20.53 -17.39
N TYR A 433 16.57 21.87 -17.31
CA TYR A 433 15.43 22.67 -16.85
C TYR A 433 14.94 23.64 -17.94
N CYS A 434 13.66 23.52 -18.32
CA CYS A 434 13.04 24.39 -19.33
C CYS A 434 13.14 25.88 -18.97
N ILE A 435 12.96 26.24 -17.68
CA ILE A 435 13.10 27.62 -17.18
C ILE A 435 14.52 28.18 -17.35
N MET A 436 15.50 27.32 -17.63
CA MET A 436 16.92 27.67 -17.73
C MET A 436 17.48 27.55 -19.15
N ASP A 437 16.64 27.39 -20.19
CA ASP A 437 17.06 27.17 -21.59
C ASP A 437 18.07 28.21 -22.11
N LYS A 438 17.93 29.46 -21.66
CA LYS A 438 18.78 30.62 -22.00
C LYS A 438 19.64 31.08 -20.83
N PHE A 439 19.66 30.34 -19.73
CA PHE A 439 20.36 30.74 -18.51
C PHE A 439 21.86 30.85 -18.77
N THR A 440 22.46 31.97 -18.41
CA THR A 440 23.89 32.24 -18.61
C THR A 440 24.57 32.45 -17.28
N VAL A 441 25.61 31.64 -17.01
CA VAL A 441 26.31 31.63 -15.73
C VAL A 441 27.26 32.83 -15.64
N SER A 442 27.05 33.71 -14.65
CA SER A 442 27.92 34.86 -14.39
C SER A 442 28.98 34.56 -13.33
N ASP A 443 28.58 33.97 -12.21
CA ASP A 443 29.45 33.73 -11.05
C ASP A 443 29.13 32.40 -10.35
N ILE A 444 30.16 31.77 -9.77
CA ILE A 444 30.06 30.48 -9.08
C ILE A 444 30.69 30.59 -7.70
N LYS A 445 29.98 30.15 -6.68
CA LYS A 445 30.47 30.06 -5.29
C LYS A 445 30.34 28.64 -4.79
N ILE A 446 31.46 27.96 -4.62
CA ILE A 446 31.49 26.59 -4.08
C ILE A 446 31.54 26.66 -2.54
N ALA A 447 30.64 25.94 -1.88
CA ALA A 447 30.60 25.83 -0.43
C ALA A 447 31.97 25.31 0.09
N LYS A 448 32.48 25.95 1.15
CA LYS A 448 33.80 25.76 1.80
C LYS A 448 35.02 26.48 1.19
N LEU A 449 34.87 27.26 0.11
CA LEU A 449 35.86 28.29 -0.25
C LEU A 449 35.74 29.51 0.69
N LYS A 450 36.11 29.37 1.97
CA LYS A 450 36.46 30.51 2.81
C LYS A 450 37.98 30.62 2.84
N GLY A 451 38.55 31.34 1.88
CA GLY A 451 39.94 31.78 1.98
C GLY A 451 40.67 31.89 0.64
N ARG A 452 40.86 33.14 0.22
CA ARG A 452 41.83 33.64 -0.77
C ARG A 452 41.57 33.25 -2.23
N GLU A 453 41.42 34.28 -3.05
CA GLU A 453 41.50 34.20 -4.51
C GLU A 453 42.79 33.47 -4.92
N GLY A 454 42.66 32.46 -5.78
CA GLY A 454 43.80 31.86 -6.50
C GLY A 454 44.38 30.55 -5.94
N GLN A 455 43.68 29.79 -5.09
CA GLN A 455 44.10 28.42 -4.76
C GLN A 455 43.34 27.35 -5.58
N ASP A 456 44.13 26.39 -6.08
CA ASP A 456 43.76 25.32 -7.00
C ASP A 456 42.53 24.52 -6.53
N LEU A 457 41.57 24.28 -7.43
CA LEU A 457 40.39 23.41 -7.22
C LEU A 457 40.78 21.98 -6.74
N LEU A 458 42.05 21.60 -6.94
CA LEU A 458 42.63 20.31 -6.63
C LEU A 458 42.66 19.93 -5.13
N SER A 459 42.69 20.90 -4.20
CA SER A 459 42.78 20.55 -2.76
C SER A 459 41.49 20.01 -2.15
N TYR A 460 40.36 20.06 -2.86
CA TYR A 460 39.03 19.69 -2.36
C TYR A 460 38.48 18.39 -2.95
N ALA A 461 39.29 17.70 -3.77
CA ALA A 461 39.02 16.41 -4.39
C ALA A 461 38.51 15.31 -3.44
N ALA A 462 38.80 15.43 -2.14
CA ALA A 462 38.40 14.46 -1.13
C ALA A 462 36.92 14.58 -0.69
N GLU A 463 36.26 15.73 -0.90
CA GLU A 463 34.87 15.94 -0.50
C GLU A 463 33.94 15.86 -1.72
N GLN A 464 33.17 14.77 -1.82
CA GLN A 464 32.26 14.51 -2.94
C GLN A 464 30.89 15.17 -2.72
N GLY A 465 30.29 15.72 -3.77
CA GLY A 465 28.96 16.35 -3.72
C GLY A 465 28.97 17.79 -3.18
N LEU A 466 30.04 18.54 -3.42
CA LEU A 466 30.15 19.93 -2.99
C LEU A 466 29.06 20.81 -3.63
N LEU A 467 28.41 21.63 -2.82
CA LEU A 467 27.38 22.54 -3.29
C LEU A 467 28.02 23.74 -4.00
N ALA A 468 27.76 23.89 -5.29
CA ALA A 468 28.13 25.03 -6.10
C ALA A 468 26.92 25.94 -6.29
N TRP A 469 26.94 27.11 -5.64
CA TRP A 469 25.95 28.15 -5.87
C TRP A 469 26.27 28.88 -7.16
N VAL A 470 25.32 28.90 -8.08
CA VAL A 470 25.48 29.53 -9.38
C VAL A 470 24.55 30.73 -9.49
N THR A 471 25.11 31.87 -9.88
CA THR A 471 24.34 33.07 -10.23
C THR A 471 24.52 33.35 -11.70
N GLY A 472 23.51 33.99 -12.29
CA GLY A 472 23.44 34.21 -13.72
C GLY A 472 22.19 34.99 -14.09
N TYR A 473 21.93 35.06 -15.38
CA TYR A 473 20.78 35.76 -15.95
C TYR A 473 20.12 34.90 -17.04
N GLY A 474 18.88 35.23 -17.41
CA GLY A 474 18.16 34.50 -18.46
C GLY A 474 17.29 33.35 -17.96
N LEU A 475 16.81 33.41 -16.72
CA LEU A 475 15.70 32.56 -16.28
C LEU A 475 14.42 32.97 -17.01
N ASP A 476 13.76 32.04 -17.68
CA ASP A 476 12.47 32.29 -18.32
C ASP A 476 11.33 32.24 -17.29
N LEU A 477 11.17 33.31 -16.54
CA LEU A 477 10.10 33.44 -15.55
C LEU A 477 8.72 33.63 -16.18
N SER A 478 8.59 33.62 -17.51
CA SER A 478 7.31 33.68 -18.21
C SER A 478 6.75 32.30 -18.51
N THR A 479 7.60 31.28 -18.64
CA THR A 479 7.16 29.89 -18.86
C THR A 479 6.28 29.38 -17.73
N SER A 480 5.32 28.50 -18.06
CA SER A 480 4.55 27.75 -17.06
C SER A 480 5.30 26.51 -16.57
N LEU A 481 6.35 26.06 -17.26
CA LEU A 481 7.13 24.86 -16.94
C LEU A 481 8.29 25.16 -15.97
N ARG A 482 7.96 25.75 -14.82
CA ARG A 482 8.96 26.18 -13.82
C ARG A 482 9.33 25.10 -12.81
N TYR A 483 8.46 24.09 -12.65
CA TYR A 483 8.54 23.12 -11.57
C TYR A 483 8.35 21.69 -12.07
N GLU A 484 8.94 20.72 -11.38
CA GLU A 484 8.88 19.28 -11.70
C GLU A 484 7.44 18.74 -11.66
N GLY A 485 6.55 19.35 -10.86
CA GLY A 485 5.14 18.99 -10.75
C GLY A 485 4.23 19.50 -11.89
N GLY A 486 4.80 20.04 -12.96
CA GLY A 486 4.06 20.53 -14.12
C GLY A 486 3.62 22.00 -14.02
N ILE A 487 2.69 22.38 -14.90
CA ILE A 487 2.26 23.77 -15.10
C ILE A 487 1.32 24.31 -14.03
N ASP A 488 0.73 23.42 -13.24
CA ASP A 488 -0.26 23.83 -12.27
C ASP A 488 0.47 24.47 -11.09
N ASP A 489 -0.09 25.53 -10.49
CA ASP A 489 0.54 26.33 -9.41
C ASP A 489 0.13 25.91 -7.98
N TRP A 490 -0.77 24.92 -7.86
CA TRP A 490 -1.23 24.40 -6.57
C TRP A 490 -0.12 23.77 -5.72
N LYS A 491 -0.02 24.18 -4.46
CA LYS A 491 0.97 23.66 -3.51
C LYS A 491 0.38 22.52 -2.71
N VAL A 492 1.08 21.39 -2.60
CA VAL A 492 0.72 20.28 -1.70
C VAL A 492 1.67 20.28 -0.50
N ASP A 493 1.13 20.28 0.72
CA ASP A 493 1.88 20.07 1.97
C ASP A 493 0.92 19.44 2.98
N CYS A 494 0.86 18.11 2.94
CA CYS A 494 -0.01 17.30 3.78
C CYS A 494 0.74 16.83 5.04
N LEU A 495 -0.01 16.56 6.12
CA LEU A 495 0.53 16.05 7.39
C LEU A 495 1.20 14.67 7.24
N CYS A 496 0.81 13.91 6.23
CA CYS A 496 1.41 12.63 5.89
C CYS A 496 2.81 12.76 5.23
N GLY A 497 3.24 13.98 4.89
CA GLY A 497 4.52 14.24 4.22
C GLY A 497 4.41 14.39 2.70
N ALA A 498 3.21 14.27 2.11
CA ALA A 498 3.02 14.54 0.68
C ALA A 498 3.37 15.99 0.31
N ARG A 499 4.04 16.16 -0.82
CA ARG A 499 4.55 17.44 -1.36
C ARG A 499 4.10 17.72 -2.80
N ASP A 500 3.41 16.75 -3.38
CA ASP A 500 3.01 16.63 -4.77
C ASP A 500 1.68 15.86 -4.84
N ASP A 501 1.05 15.88 -6.02
CA ASP A 501 -0.15 15.08 -6.28
C ASP A 501 0.21 13.60 -6.48
N ASP A 502 -0.14 12.77 -5.51
CA ASP A 502 0.01 11.31 -5.60
C ASP A 502 -1.25 10.59 -6.13
N GLY A 503 -2.24 11.35 -6.62
CA GLY A 503 -3.48 10.83 -7.16
C GLY A 503 -4.52 10.44 -6.10
N GLU A 504 -4.24 10.69 -4.83
CA GLU A 504 -5.22 10.57 -3.74
C GLU A 504 -6.06 11.86 -3.66
N SER A 505 -7.29 11.74 -3.14
CA SER A 505 -8.22 12.88 -3.07
C SER A 505 -7.67 14.01 -2.18
N MET A 506 -7.74 15.26 -2.68
CA MET A 506 -7.21 16.44 -1.99
C MET A 506 -8.26 17.52 -1.76
N VAL A 507 -8.09 18.27 -0.67
CA VAL A 507 -8.86 19.47 -0.32
C VAL A 507 -7.94 20.69 -0.26
N LEU A 508 -8.41 21.85 -0.74
CA LEU A 508 -7.68 23.12 -0.70
C LEU A 508 -7.99 23.87 0.60
N CYS A 509 -6.96 24.24 1.37
CA CYS A 509 -7.11 25.14 2.50
C CYS A 509 -7.43 26.57 2.01
N HIS A 510 -8.51 27.17 2.51
CA HIS A 510 -8.96 28.51 2.12
C HIS A 510 -8.10 29.62 2.70
N VAL A 511 -7.32 29.32 3.75
CA VAL A 511 -6.49 30.30 4.45
C VAL A 511 -5.07 30.36 3.86
N CYS A 512 -4.43 29.20 3.63
CA CYS A 512 -3.06 29.14 3.13
C CYS A 512 -2.94 28.66 1.68
N HIS A 513 -4.04 28.32 1.02
CA HIS A 513 -4.08 27.80 -0.36
C HIS A 513 -3.20 26.55 -0.60
N VAL A 514 -2.88 25.83 0.47
CA VAL A 514 -2.18 24.54 0.42
C VAL A 514 -3.20 23.41 0.33
N ARG A 515 -2.95 22.46 -0.58
CA ARG A 515 -3.70 21.22 -0.71
C ARG A 515 -3.18 20.15 0.23
N GLN A 516 -4.12 19.39 0.79
CA GLN A 516 -3.86 18.27 1.69
C GLN A 516 -4.82 17.14 1.35
N HIS A 517 -4.46 15.90 1.65
CA HIS A 517 -5.39 14.78 1.46
C HIS A 517 -6.65 14.97 2.29
N THR A 518 -7.80 14.67 1.69
CA THR A 518 -9.12 14.71 2.36
C THR A 518 -9.11 13.80 3.58
N GLU A 519 -8.66 12.56 3.40
CA GLU A 519 -8.66 11.52 4.44
C GLU A 519 -7.63 11.81 5.55
N CYS A 520 -6.49 12.46 5.25
CA CYS A 520 -5.56 12.97 6.28
C CYS A 520 -6.17 14.08 7.16
N ASN A 521 -7.27 14.68 6.72
CA ASN A 521 -8.04 15.68 7.45
C ASN A 521 -9.39 15.13 7.93
N ASN A 522 -9.57 13.80 7.95
CA ASN A 522 -10.80 13.10 8.32
C ASN A 522 -12.03 13.49 7.47
N ILE A 523 -11.81 13.92 6.24
CA ILE A 523 -12.86 14.13 5.24
C ILE A 523 -13.00 12.80 4.49
N ILE A 524 -13.95 11.98 4.93
CA ILE A 524 -14.08 10.55 4.55
C ILE A 524 -14.94 10.37 3.28
N GLU A 525 -15.63 11.40 2.82
CA GLU A 525 -16.58 11.30 1.73
C GLU A 525 -15.85 11.21 0.38
N LYS A 526 -15.62 9.98 -0.10
CA LYS A 526 -14.99 9.68 -1.39
C LYS A 526 -15.86 10.05 -2.60
N ASP A 527 -17.16 10.25 -2.38
CA ASP A 527 -18.17 10.50 -3.42
C ASP A 527 -18.81 11.91 -3.34
N GLU A 528 -18.46 12.73 -2.35
CA GLU A 528 -18.90 14.13 -2.27
C GLU A 528 -17.74 15.08 -2.57
N ALA A 529 -18.04 16.21 -3.21
CA ALA A 529 -17.04 17.24 -3.46
C ALA A 529 -16.46 17.71 -2.10
N PRO A 530 -15.14 17.87 -1.98
CA PRO A 530 -14.53 18.39 -0.76
C PRO A 530 -15.21 19.70 -0.34
N PRO A 531 -15.35 19.97 0.97
CA PRO A 531 -16.07 21.14 1.44
C PRO A 531 -15.52 22.43 0.82
N SER A 532 -16.44 23.29 0.35
CA SER A 532 -16.13 24.57 -0.30
C SER A 532 -15.55 25.61 0.65
N ALA A 533 -15.44 25.29 1.94
CA ALA A 533 -14.72 26.07 2.96
C ALA A 533 -14.04 25.08 3.92
N PHE A 534 -12.71 25.05 3.87
CA PHE A 534 -11.84 24.17 4.65
C PHE A 534 -10.63 24.96 5.14
N ALA A 535 -10.32 24.85 6.43
CA ALA A 535 -9.09 25.34 7.02
C ALA A 535 -8.27 24.16 7.57
N CYS A 536 -7.02 24.04 7.14
CA CYS A 536 -6.14 22.97 7.62
C CYS A 536 -5.82 23.14 9.11
N ASP A 537 -5.44 22.05 9.78
CA ASP A 537 -5.14 22.05 11.22
C ASP A 537 -4.13 23.13 11.64
N ARG A 538 -3.14 23.45 10.79
CA ARG A 538 -2.19 24.55 11.04
C ARG A 538 -2.88 25.92 11.07
N CYS A 539 -3.75 26.19 10.09
CA CYS A 539 -4.49 27.46 9.99
C CYS A 539 -5.57 27.57 11.07
N SER A 540 -6.25 26.47 11.39
CA SER A 540 -7.27 26.40 12.45
C SER A 540 -6.68 26.64 13.84
N ARG A 541 -5.40 26.30 14.06
CA ARG A 541 -4.67 26.58 15.31
C ARG A 541 -3.93 27.93 15.31
N GLY A 542 -4.13 28.79 14.30
CA GLY A 542 -3.50 30.10 14.22
C GLY A 542 -1.99 30.09 13.98
N LYS A 543 -1.41 28.97 13.52
CA LYS A 543 0.01 28.92 13.16
C LYS A 543 0.19 29.44 11.73
N LYS A 544 0.85 30.60 11.58
CA LYS A 544 1.27 31.12 10.28
C LYS A 544 2.36 30.22 9.68
N HIS A 545 2.33 30.08 8.36
CA HIS A 545 3.30 29.33 7.56
C HIS A 545 4.66 30.01 7.51
#